data_AF-A0A6L8KQE2-F1
#
_entry.id   AF-A0A6L8KQE2-F1
#
_cell.length_a   1.000
_cell.length_b   1.000
_cell.length_c   1.000
_cell.angle_alpha   90.00
_cell.angle_beta   90.00
_cell.angle_gamma   90.00
#
_symmetry.space_group_name_H-M   'P 1'
#
loop_
_entity.id
_entity.type
_entity.pdbx_description
1 polymer ?
#
loop_
_entity_poly.entity_id
_entity_poly.type
_entity_poly.pdbx_seq_one_letter_code
_entity_poly.pdbx_strand_id
1 'polypeptide(L)'
;MLEAKIKSVQCLSLAGLHRMSYKEWGDESNPNVLVCVHGVTRVADDFDNMARALANDYRVICPDIVGRGRSDWLKNPQLYRIPQYVSDIVTLLARVLPDAESQKVDWFGTSMGGLIGMGLASLPGNPIRKLVLNDIGPVLAPMAMQRIGDYIGQDLRFETFEAGAKFIRDVSLSFGEHTEAEWHKLATDVLRQDKDGKWVRHYDMGLALPFRSATPESADADQAMLWAAYDAITCPTLLVRGAESDLLSPETAKLMTERGPKATLVEIPNVGHAPTFIHDDQIAIAKQFLLG
;
A
#
# COMPACT_ATOMS: atom_id res chain seq x y z
N MET A 1 12.21 -15.33 -11.79
CA MET A 1 13.25 -15.45 -10.74
C MET A 1 12.57 -15.38 -9.37
N LEU A 2 12.98 -16.23 -8.41
CA LEU A 2 12.42 -16.28 -7.05
C LEU A 2 13.10 -15.32 -6.06
N GLU A 3 14.12 -14.59 -6.50
CA GLU A 3 14.75 -13.51 -5.75
C GLU A 3 14.41 -12.17 -6.41
N ALA A 4 14.18 -11.15 -5.58
CA ALA A 4 13.85 -9.82 -6.05
C ALA A 4 15.09 -9.11 -6.62
N LYS A 5 14.90 -8.39 -7.72
CA LYS A 5 15.83 -7.32 -8.13
C LYS A 5 15.36 -6.01 -7.52
N ILE A 6 16.27 -5.25 -6.93
CA ILE A 6 15.98 -3.89 -6.46
C ILE A 6 16.39 -2.92 -7.57
N LYS A 7 15.44 -2.12 -8.04
CA LYS A 7 15.63 -1.11 -9.08
C LYS A 7 15.07 0.22 -8.61
N SER A 8 15.28 1.27 -9.40
CA SER A 8 14.71 2.57 -9.11
C SER A 8 14.34 3.36 -10.36
N VAL A 9 13.44 4.32 -10.19
CA VAL A 9 13.04 5.29 -11.20
C VAL A 9 13.14 6.70 -10.62
N GLN A 10 13.49 7.67 -11.48
CA GLN A 10 13.49 9.08 -11.11
C GLN A 10 12.09 9.64 -11.31
N CYS A 11 11.54 10.26 -10.27
CA CYS A 11 10.23 10.90 -10.27
C CYS A 11 10.39 12.41 -10.05
N LEU A 12 9.28 13.14 -10.25
CA LEU A 12 9.21 14.60 -10.13
C LEU A 12 8.11 14.99 -9.14
N SER A 13 8.42 16.00 -8.33
CA SER A 13 7.45 16.73 -7.52
C SER A 13 7.58 18.24 -7.77
N LEU A 14 6.66 19.03 -7.23
CA LEU A 14 6.78 20.50 -7.24
C LEU A 14 8.04 21.01 -6.51
N ALA A 15 8.67 20.18 -5.68
CA ALA A 15 9.91 20.51 -4.96
C ALA A 15 11.19 20.00 -5.65
N GLY A 16 11.08 19.43 -6.85
CA GLY A 16 12.18 18.89 -7.65
C GLY A 16 12.14 17.37 -7.79
N LEU A 17 13.28 16.81 -8.20
CA LEU A 17 13.44 15.38 -8.47
C LEU A 17 13.70 14.56 -7.20
N HIS A 18 13.15 13.34 -7.17
CA HIS A 18 13.37 12.33 -6.12
C HIS A 18 13.37 10.93 -6.72
N ARG A 19 14.10 9.99 -6.11
CA ARG A 19 14.18 8.60 -6.58
C ARG A 19 13.17 7.71 -5.85
N MET A 20 12.40 6.95 -6.60
CA MET A 20 11.55 5.88 -6.09
C MET A 20 12.18 4.52 -6.34
N SER A 21 12.41 3.75 -5.29
CA SER A 21 12.88 2.37 -5.32
C SER A 21 11.72 1.40 -5.49
N TYR A 22 11.96 0.27 -6.15
CA TYR A 22 11.00 -0.82 -6.24
C TYR A 22 11.70 -2.18 -6.30
N LYS A 23 11.04 -3.21 -5.76
CA LYS A 23 11.39 -4.61 -5.94
C LYS A 23 10.69 -5.14 -7.18
N GLU A 24 11.40 -5.96 -7.94
CA GLU A 24 10.89 -6.64 -9.12
C GLU A 24 11.13 -8.14 -9.01
N TRP A 25 10.07 -8.91 -9.24
CA TRP A 25 10.07 -10.37 -9.20
C TRP A 25 9.53 -10.96 -10.50
N GLY A 26 9.83 -12.23 -10.75
CA GLY A 26 9.38 -12.93 -11.95
C GLY A 26 10.33 -12.74 -13.14
N ASP A 27 9.79 -12.90 -14.35
CA ASP A 27 10.48 -12.63 -15.61
C ASP A 27 10.18 -11.19 -16.05
N GLU A 28 11.22 -10.40 -16.32
CA GLU A 28 11.10 -9.00 -16.77
C GLU A 28 10.39 -8.87 -18.12
N SER A 29 10.40 -9.94 -18.92
CA SER A 29 9.71 -10.02 -20.22
C SER A 29 8.24 -10.46 -20.11
N ASN A 30 7.77 -10.87 -18.93
CA ASN A 30 6.39 -11.31 -18.76
C ASN A 30 5.42 -10.13 -19.00
N PRO A 31 4.48 -10.23 -19.97
CA PRO A 31 3.55 -9.15 -20.29
C PRO A 31 2.48 -8.92 -19.21
N ASN A 32 2.24 -9.90 -18.33
CA ASN A 32 1.33 -9.75 -17.21
C ASN A 32 2.06 -9.07 -16.05
N VAL A 33 1.75 -7.81 -15.80
CA VAL A 33 2.36 -7.03 -14.72
C VAL A 33 1.39 -6.88 -13.55
N LEU A 34 1.84 -7.25 -12.35
CA LEU A 34 1.13 -7.01 -11.10
C LEU A 34 1.89 -5.96 -10.29
N VAL A 35 1.22 -4.88 -9.89
CA VAL A 35 1.79 -3.84 -9.02
C VAL A 35 1.22 -3.99 -7.61
N CYS A 36 2.09 -4.22 -6.62
CA CYS A 36 1.70 -4.38 -5.22
C CYS A 36 2.18 -3.20 -4.38
N VAL A 37 1.25 -2.40 -3.84
CA VAL A 37 1.55 -1.13 -3.16
C VAL A 37 1.14 -1.15 -1.70
N HIS A 38 2.09 -0.78 -0.84
CA HIS A 38 2.04 -0.99 0.59
C HIS A 38 1.24 0.11 1.34
N GLY A 39 0.97 -0.14 2.62
CA GLY A 39 0.31 0.82 3.52
C GLY A 39 1.21 1.99 3.96
N VAL A 40 0.63 2.97 4.66
CA VAL A 40 1.26 4.29 4.91
C VAL A 40 2.66 4.27 5.54
N THR A 41 2.92 3.35 6.48
CA THR A 41 4.19 3.21 7.22
C THR A 41 4.90 1.88 6.94
N ARG A 42 4.50 1.23 5.83
CA ARG A 42 5.02 -0.06 5.37
C ARG A 42 6.01 0.12 4.22
N VAL A 43 6.52 -1.00 3.70
CA VAL A 43 7.52 -1.05 2.61
C VAL A 43 7.18 -2.16 1.62
N ALA A 44 7.86 -2.20 0.49
CA ALA A 44 7.69 -3.19 -0.57
C ALA A 44 7.87 -4.65 -0.09
N ASP A 45 8.66 -4.87 0.96
CA ASP A 45 8.97 -6.19 1.51
C ASP A 45 7.74 -6.89 2.15
N ASP A 46 6.66 -6.15 2.45
CA ASP A 46 5.37 -6.73 2.87
C ASP A 46 4.83 -7.74 1.85
N PHE A 47 5.16 -7.56 0.58
CA PHE A 47 4.65 -8.39 -0.50
C PHE A 47 5.58 -9.54 -0.87
N ASP A 48 6.65 -9.81 -0.11
CA ASP A 48 7.61 -10.86 -0.46
C ASP A 48 6.96 -12.23 -0.69
N ASN A 49 6.04 -12.64 0.17
CA ASN A 49 5.36 -13.93 0.06
C ASN A 49 4.42 -13.96 -1.15
N MET A 50 3.58 -12.94 -1.29
CA MET A 50 2.65 -12.80 -2.40
C MET A 50 3.38 -12.72 -3.75
N ALA A 51 4.46 -11.94 -3.84
CA ALA A 51 5.26 -11.79 -5.04
C ALA A 51 5.92 -13.11 -5.45
N ARG A 52 6.49 -13.87 -4.50
CA ARG A 52 7.01 -15.23 -4.79
C ARG A 52 5.92 -16.16 -5.30
N ALA A 53 4.72 -16.11 -4.71
CA ALA A 53 3.59 -16.97 -5.07
C ALA A 53 2.97 -16.67 -6.45
N LEU A 54 3.24 -15.49 -7.00
CA LEU A 54 2.72 -14.99 -8.28
C LEU A 54 3.80 -14.75 -9.34
N ALA A 55 5.09 -14.85 -9.01
CA ALA A 55 6.21 -14.55 -9.90
C ALA A 55 6.33 -15.46 -11.14
N ASN A 56 5.64 -16.60 -11.16
CA ASN A 56 5.58 -17.47 -12.33
C ASN A 56 4.50 -17.02 -13.33
N ASP A 57 3.44 -16.36 -12.84
CA ASP A 57 2.31 -15.92 -13.64
C ASP A 57 2.44 -14.43 -14.03
N TYR A 58 3.11 -13.65 -13.18
CA TYR A 58 3.31 -12.21 -13.30
C TYR A 58 4.77 -11.79 -13.24
N ARG A 59 5.08 -10.67 -13.88
CA ARG A 59 6.11 -9.75 -13.43
C ARG A 59 5.56 -8.91 -12.28
N VAL A 60 6.07 -9.10 -11.07
CA VAL A 60 5.53 -8.43 -9.87
C VAL A 60 6.41 -7.23 -9.51
N ILE A 61 5.80 -6.05 -9.40
CA ILE A 61 6.46 -4.78 -9.09
C ILE A 61 5.96 -4.27 -7.73
N CYS A 62 6.86 -4.13 -6.77
CA CYS A 62 6.53 -3.66 -5.42
C CYS A 62 7.33 -2.37 -5.13
N PRO A 63 6.76 -1.17 -5.35
CA PRO A 63 7.44 0.08 -5.04
C PRO A 63 7.47 0.34 -3.53
N ASP A 64 8.58 0.91 -3.07
CA ASP A 64 8.61 1.70 -1.84
C ASP A 64 8.08 3.09 -2.19
N ILE A 65 6.87 3.46 -1.77
CA ILE A 65 6.34 4.80 -2.03
C ILE A 65 7.26 5.85 -1.38
N VAL A 66 7.48 6.96 -2.07
CA VAL A 66 8.40 8.04 -1.63
C VAL A 66 8.20 8.40 -0.15
N GLY A 67 9.30 8.58 0.58
CA GLY A 67 9.30 8.76 2.03
C GLY A 67 9.29 7.47 2.85
N ARG A 68 9.29 6.29 2.21
CA ARG A 68 9.34 4.98 2.89
C ARG A 68 10.45 4.11 2.30
N GLY A 69 10.94 3.18 3.12
CA GLY A 69 11.88 2.16 2.70
C GLY A 69 13.10 2.76 2.00
N ARG A 70 13.43 2.17 0.85
CA ARG A 70 14.62 2.53 0.05
C ARG A 70 14.40 3.71 -0.87
N SER A 71 13.21 4.31 -0.87
CA SER A 71 12.91 5.51 -1.66
C SER A 71 13.38 6.77 -0.95
N ASP A 72 13.69 7.79 -1.74
CA ASP A 72 14.09 9.08 -1.21
C ASP A 72 12.95 9.72 -0.41
N TRP A 73 13.31 10.69 0.43
CA TRP A 73 12.35 11.51 1.17
C TRP A 73 12.04 12.79 0.38
N LEU A 74 10.80 13.26 0.41
CA LEU A 74 10.41 14.49 -0.24
C LEU A 74 10.94 15.70 0.54
N LYS A 75 11.53 16.66 -0.17
CA LYS A 75 11.98 17.94 0.41
C LYS A 75 10.83 18.75 1.03
N ASN A 76 9.62 18.63 0.47
CA ASN A 76 8.42 19.24 1.01
C ASN A 76 7.46 18.15 1.51
N PRO A 77 7.37 17.93 2.84
CA PRO A 77 6.49 16.92 3.42
C PRO A 77 4.99 17.12 3.13
N GLN A 78 4.57 18.32 2.72
CA GLN A 78 3.17 18.58 2.32
C GLN A 78 2.76 17.80 1.07
N LEU A 79 3.74 17.33 0.28
CA LEU A 79 3.52 16.55 -0.93
C LEU A 79 3.34 15.05 -0.64
N TYR A 80 3.39 14.60 0.62
CA TYR A 80 3.05 13.23 1.01
C TYR A 80 1.54 12.95 0.91
N ARG A 81 0.96 13.09 -0.29
CA ARG A 81 -0.47 12.91 -0.58
C ARG A 81 -0.69 12.07 -1.84
N ILE A 82 -1.90 11.51 -1.95
CA ILE A 82 -2.30 10.60 -3.04
C ILE A 82 -1.96 11.15 -4.44
N PRO A 83 -2.23 12.43 -4.79
CA PRO A 83 -1.91 12.94 -6.13
C PRO A 83 -0.42 12.85 -6.50
N GLN A 84 0.48 13.11 -5.55
CA GLN A 84 1.92 12.96 -5.79
C GLN A 84 2.29 11.49 -5.98
N TYR A 85 1.74 10.60 -5.16
CA TYR A 85 2.01 9.16 -5.29
C TYR A 85 1.50 8.60 -6.62
N VAL A 86 0.32 9.03 -7.09
CA VAL A 86 -0.20 8.66 -8.42
C VAL A 86 0.74 9.15 -9.52
N SER A 87 1.27 10.38 -9.43
CA SER A 87 2.26 10.89 -10.39
C SER A 87 3.55 10.05 -10.44
N ASP A 88 4.06 9.63 -9.27
CA ASP A 88 5.23 8.78 -9.19
C ASP A 88 4.95 7.38 -9.78
N ILE A 89 3.76 6.82 -9.51
CA ILE A 89 3.33 5.53 -10.06
C ILE A 89 3.18 5.58 -11.57
N VAL A 90 2.62 6.65 -12.15
CA VAL A 90 2.57 6.81 -13.61
C VAL A 90 3.97 6.75 -14.21
N THR A 91 4.95 7.41 -13.57
CA THR A 91 6.36 7.35 -13.99
C THR A 91 6.94 5.94 -13.88
N LEU A 92 6.62 5.20 -12.81
CA LEU A 92 7.03 3.82 -12.65
C LEU A 92 6.41 2.91 -13.71
N LEU A 93 5.12 3.05 -14.00
CA LEU A 93 4.43 2.28 -15.04
C LEU A 93 5.05 2.52 -16.41
N ALA A 94 5.36 3.77 -16.76
CA ALA A 94 6.07 4.10 -17.99
C ALA A 94 7.48 3.47 -18.08
N ARG A 95 8.10 3.16 -16.93
CA ARG A 95 9.39 2.44 -16.87
C ARG A 95 9.22 0.93 -17.04
N VAL A 96 8.21 0.34 -16.41
CA VAL A 96 8.10 -1.12 -16.33
C VAL A 96 7.22 -1.72 -17.43
N LEU A 97 6.41 -0.93 -18.13
CA LEU A 97 5.60 -1.39 -19.26
C LEU A 97 6.32 -1.09 -20.59
N PRO A 98 6.78 -2.13 -21.33
CA PRO A 98 7.40 -1.93 -22.65
C PRO A 98 6.52 -1.17 -23.65
N ASP A 99 5.21 -1.35 -23.59
CA ASP A 99 4.22 -0.63 -24.40
C ASP A 99 3.11 -0.09 -23.49
N ALA A 100 3.35 1.10 -22.93
CA ALA A 100 2.44 1.72 -21.99
C ALA A 100 1.08 2.11 -22.60
N GLU A 101 0.94 2.15 -23.94
CA GLU A 101 -0.32 2.49 -24.60
C GLU A 101 -1.27 1.28 -24.67
N SER A 102 -0.72 0.07 -24.88
CA SER A 102 -1.52 -1.15 -25.01
C SER A 102 -1.54 -2.03 -23.77
N GLN A 103 -0.48 -1.99 -22.95
CA GLN A 103 -0.36 -2.88 -21.80
C GLN A 103 -1.22 -2.43 -20.62
N LYS A 104 -1.81 -3.43 -19.98
CA LYS A 104 -2.58 -3.26 -18.76
C LYS A 104 -1.83 -3.87 -17.59
N VAL A 105 -2.15 -3.40 -16.39
CA VAL A 105 -1.60 -3.91 -15.13
C VAL A 105 -2.72 -4.38 -14.22
N ASP A 106 -2.44 -5.40 -13.43
CA ASP A 106 -3.24 -5.67 -12.25
C ASP A 106 -2.66 -4.91 -11.06
N TRP A 107 -3.54 -4.50 -10.15
CA TRP A 107 -3.18 -3.72 -8.98
C TRP A 107 -3.58 -4.45 -7.71
N PHE A 108 -2.67 -4.50 -6.76
CA PHE A 108 -2.93 -4.88 -5.39
C PHE A 108 -2.50 -3.75 -4.46
N GLY A 109 -3.43 -3.17 -3.71
CA GLY A 109 -3.14 -2.05 -2.82
C GLY A 109 -3.65 -2.27 -1.41
N THR A 110 -2.75 -2.21 -0.43
CA THR A 110 -3.12 -2.23 1.01
C THR A 110 -3.23 -0.81 1.52
N SER A 111 -4.36 -0.46 2.16
CA SER A 111 -4.52 0.85 2.80
C SER A 111 -4.21 2.01 1.84
N MET A 112 -3.21 2.85 2.13
CA MET A 112 -2.68 3.88 1.22
C MET A 112 -2.46 3.37 -0.22
N GLY A 113 -1.93 2.16 -0.41
CA GLY A 113 -1.73 1.58 -1.74
C GLY A 113 -3.03 1.35 -2.50
N GLY A 114 -4.13 1.06 -1.81
CA GLY A 114 -5.45 0.98 -2.42
C GLY A 114 -6.02 2.35 -2.78
N LEU A 115 -5.79 3.40 -1.95
CA LEU A 115 -6.17 4.78 -2.31
C LEU A 115 -5.41 5.28 -3.55
N ILE A 116 -4.13 4.94 -3.68
CA ILE A 116 -3.34 5.22 -4.89
C ILE A 116 -3.94 4.48 -6.10
N GLY A 117 -4.28 3.20 -5.92
CA GLY A 117 -4.95 2.40 -6.94
C GLY A 117 -6.29 2.98 -7.38
N MET A 118 -7.14 3.40 -6.44
CA MET A 118 -8.41 4.08 -6.72
C MET A 118 -8.19 5.39 -7.50
N GLY A 119 -7.25 6.22 -7.04
CA GLY A 119 -6.93 7.49 -7.70
C GLY A 119 -6.41 7.31 -9.13
N LEU A 120 -5.65 6.24 -9.40
CA LEU A 120 -5.21 5.90 -10.76
C LEU A 120 -6.35 5.29 -11.59
N ALA A 121 -7.11 4.36 -11.02
CA ALA A 121 -8.20 3.64 -11.69
C ALA A 121 -9.39 4.54 -12.06
N SER A 122 -9.56 5.67 -11.36
CA SER A 122 -10.58 6.67 -11.67
C SER A 122 -10.24 7.56 -12.87
N LEU A 123 -8.98 7.57 -13.32
CA LEU A 123 -8.56 8.44 -14.41
C LEU A 123 -8.98 7.85 -15.78
N PRO A 124 -9.46 8.68 -16.73
CA PRO A 124 -9.67 8.24 -18.10
C PRO A 124 -8.40 7.68 -18.73
N GLY A 125 -8.51 6.55 -19.44
CA GLY A 125 -7.38 5.93 -20.14
C GLY A 125 -6.39 5.19 -19.24
N ASN A 126 -6.68 4.99 -17.95
CA ASN A 126 -5.79 4.29 -17.05
C ASN A 126 -5.49 2.83 -17.48
N PRO A 127 -4.34 2.25 -17.06
CA PRO A 127 -3.94 0.91 -17.46
C PRO A 127 -4.44 -0.19 -16.53
N ILE A 128 -5.26 0.08 -15.50
CA ILE A 128 -5.63 -0.95 -14.51
C ILE A 128 -6.68 -1.90 -15.10
N ARG A 129 -6.36 -3.20 -15.13
CA ARG A 129 -7.24 -4.29 -15.60
C ARG A 129 -8.05 -4.93 -14.48
N LYS A 130 -7.42 -5.20 -13.34
CA LYS A 130 -8.05 -5.72 -12.12
C LYS A 130 -7.51 -4.96 -10.92
N LEU A 131 -8.39 -4.66 -9.97
CA LEU A 131 -8.05 -3.89 -8.77
C LEU A 131 -8.36 -4.68 -7.50
N VAL A 132 -7.36 -4.91 -6.66
CA VAL A 132 -7.54 -5.46 -5.31
C VAL A 132 -7.34 -4.33 -4.30
N LEU A 133 -8.38 -4.03 -3.55
CA LEU A 133 -8.39 -3.10 -2.43
C LEU A 133 -8.32 -3.91 -1.14
N ASN A 134 -7.17 -3.89 -0.47
CA ASN A 134 -6.97 -4.58 0.80
C ASN A 134 -7.18 -3.61 1.97
N ASP A 135 -8.33 -3.79 2.61
CA ASP A 135 -8.85 -3.14 3.81
C ASP A 135 -8.85 -1.61 3.73
N ILE A 136 -9.42 -1.09 2.64
CA ILE A 136 -9.53 0.35 2.40
C ILE A 136 -10.71 0.68 1.50
N GLY A 137 -11.30 1.86 1.71
CA GLY A 137 -12.40 2.35 0.91
C GLY A 137 -12.56 3.86 0.97
N PRO A 138 -13.66 4.39 0.41
CA PRO A 138 -13.87 5.84 0.27
C PRO A 138 -14.16 6.59 1.56
N VAL A 139 -14.49 5.88 2.64
CA VAL A 139 -14.73 6.44 3.97
C VAL A 139 -13.63 5.93 4.88
N LEU A 140 -12.92 6.85 5.53
CA LEU A 140 -11.87 6.52 6.49
C LEU A 140 -12.39 6.84 7.89
N ALA A 141 -12.52 5.82 8.75
CA ALA A 141 -13.05 6.02 10.09
C ALA A 141 -12.19 7.02 10.91
N PRO A 142 -12.77 8.11 11.46
CA PRO A 142 -12.01 9.14 12.17
C PRO A 142 -11.15 8.60 13.32
N MET A 143 -11.69 7.64 14.09
CA MET A 143 -10.97 7.01 15.20
C MET A 143 -9.75 6.22 14.73
N ALA A 144 -9.84 5.50 13.62
CA ALA A 144 -8.70 4.79 13.04
C ALA A 144 -7.66 5.77 12.49
N MET A 145 -8.10 6.87 11.86
CA MET A 145 -7.21 7.93 11.39
C MET A 145 -6.46 8.61 12.55
N GLN A 146 -7.13 8.86 13.68
CA GLN A 146 -6.50 9.37 14.88
C GLN A 146 -5.47 8.38 15.43
N ARG A 147 -5.84 7.10 15.58
CA ARG A 147 -4.92 6.03 16.04
C ARG A 147 -3.67 5.91 15.16
N ILE A 148 -3.83 5.98 13.84
CA ILE A 148 -2.71 5.99 12.88
C ILE A 148 -1.87 7.27 13.05
N GLY A 149 -2.54 8.42 13.22
CA GLY A 149 -1.95 9.72 13.49
C GLY A 149 -1.10 9.77 14.77
N ASP A 150 -1.51 9.02 15.80
CA ASP A 150 -0.84 9.02 17.10
C ASP A 150 0.57 8.43 17.02
N TYR A 151 0.77 7.33 16.28
CA TYR A 151 2.09 6.68 16.16
C TYR A 151 2.90 7.13 14.93
N ILE A 152 2.27 7.68 13.90
CA ILE A 152 2.99 8.13 12.70
C ILE A 152 3.84 9.37 13.00
N GLY A 153 5.12 9.33 12.62
CA GLY A 153 6.05 10.43 12.83
C GLY A 153 6.38 10.71 14.30
N GLN A 154 6.22 9.72 15.18
CA GLN A 154 6.89 9.72 16.48
C GLN A 154 8.39 9.44 16.25
N ASP A 155 9.26 10.36 16.71
CA ASP A 155 10.73 10.17 16.65
C ASP A 155 11.19 9.19 17.75
N LEU A 156 10.77 7.93 17.61
CA LEU A 156 11.16 6.84 18.50
C LEU A 156 12.50 6.26 18.05
N ARG A 157 13.41 6.11 19.02
CA ARG A 157 14.71 5.47 18.86
C ARG A 157 14.83 4.35 19.86
N PHE A 158 15.16 3.16 19.38
CA PHE A 158 15.31 1.98 20.21
C PHE A 158 16.78 1.57 20.30
N GLU A 159 17.23 1.20 21.49
CA GLU A 159 18.59 0.71 21.73
C GLU A 159 18.85 -0.63 21.05
N THR A 160 17.83 -1.49 21.00
CA THR A 160 17.92 -2.84 20.45
C THR A 160 16.85 -3.09 19.41
N PHE A 161 17.10 -4.07 18.54
CA PHE A 161 16.13 -4.49 17.55
C PHE A 161 14.87 -5.01 18.23
N GLU A 162 15.02 -5.78 19.31
CA GLU A 162 13.91 -6.42 20.04
C GLU A 162 12.96 -5.39 20.64
N ALA A 163 13.48 -4.27 21.16
CA ALA A 163 12.66 -3.17 21.66
C ALA A 163 11.85 -2.51 20.53
N GLY A 164 12.48 -2.28 19.38
CA GLY A 164 11.80 -1.80 18.19
C GLY A 164 10.76 -2.80 17.68
N ALA A 165 11.11 -4.08 17.58
CA ALA A 165 10.24 -5.15 17.09
C ALA A 165 9.01 -5.35 17.97
N LYS A 166 9.17 -5.23 19.30
CA LYS A 166 8.04 -5.20 20.22
C LYS A 166 7.10 -4.04 19.90
N PHE A 167 7.63 -2.84 19.69
CA PHE A 167 6.82 -1.69 19.29
C PHE A 167 6.09 -1.93 17.97
N ILE A 168 6.75 -2.49 16.94
CA ILE A 168 6.12 -2.86 15.67
C ILE A 168 4.94 -3.80 15.91
N ARG A 169 5.14 -4.86 16.71
CA ARG A 169 4.09 -5.82 17.05
C ARG A 169 2.92 -5.13 17.75
N ASP A 170 3.19 -4.33 18.78
CA ASP A 170 2.15 -3.66 19.57
C ASP A 170 1.24 -2.77 18.70
N VAL A 171 1.80 -2.03 17.73
CA VAL A 171 1.02 -1.17 16.81
C VAL A 171 0.41 -1.92 15.62
N SER A 172 0.73 -3.20 15.45
CA SER A 172 0.28 -4.04 14.34
C SER A 172 -0.54 -5.25 14.79
N LEU A 173 -0.97 -5.32 16.06
CA LEU A 173 -1.79 -6.43 16.56
C LEU A 173 -3.09 -6.66 15.77
N SER A 174 -3.62 -5.61 15.15
CA SER A 174 -4.80 -5.70 14.26
C SER A 174 -4.55 -6.51 12.99
N PHE A 175 -3.31 -6.91 12.67
CA PHE A 175 -3.00 -7.70 11.48
C PHE A 175 -3.42 -9.17 11.61
N GLY A 176 -3.88 -9.59 12.79
CA GLY A 176 -4.28 -10.96 13.09
C GLY A 176 -3.12 -11.80 13.63
N GLU A 177 -3.36 -13.11 13.75
CA GLU A 177 -2.38 -14.04 14.30
C GLU A 177 -1.15 -14.19 13.40
N HIS A 178 0.03 -14.11 13.99
CA HIS A 178 1.31 -14.31 13.31
C HIS A 178 2.24 -15.10 14.23
N THR A 179 3.07 -15.94 13.65
CA THR A 179 4.18 -16.61 14.34
C THR A 179 5.24 -15.60 14.78
N GLU A 180 6.10 -15.98 15.74
CA GLU A 180 7.22 -15.12 16.16
C GLU A 180 8.18 -14.78 15.01
N ALA A 181 8.38 -15.71 14.07
CA ALA A 181 9.22 -15.48 12.89
C ALA A 181 8.60 -14.44 11.94
N GLU A 182 7.28 -14.48 11.75
CA GLU A 182 6.56 -13.51 10.94
C GLU A 182 6.54 -12.12 11.59
N TRP A 183 6.33 -12.05 12.91
CA TRP A 183 6.48 -10.78 13.65
C TRP A 183 7.88 -10.21 13.56
N HIS A 184 8.90 -11.07 13.71
CA HIS A 184 10.29 -10.67 13.56
C HIS A 184 10.54 -10.09 12.15
N LYS A 185 10.08 -10.77 11.09
CA LYS A 185 10.21 -10.28 9.71
C LYS A 185 9.50 -8.95 9.51
N LEU A 186 8.25 -8.83 9.95
CA LEU A 186 7.47 -7.58 9.83
C LEU A 186 8.19 -6.39 10.48
N ALA A 187 8.95 -6.64 11.56
CA ALA A 187 9.79 -5.65 12.21
C ALA A 187 11.09 -5.38 11.45
N THR A 188 11.80 -6.41 10.98
CA THR A 188 13.03 -6.28 10.17
C THR A 188 12.79 -5.41 8.93
N ASP A 189 11.64 -5.56 8.28
CA ASP A 189 11.34 -4.85 7.03
C ASP A 189 11.15 -3.34 7.24
N VAL A 190 10.66 -2.90 8.41
CA VAL A 190 10.29 -1.49 8.68
C VAL A 190 11.16 -0.80 9.71
N LEU A 191 12.19 -1.47 10.20
CA LEU A 191 13.20 -0.91 11.09
C LEU A 191 14.54 -0.84 10.37
N ARG A 192 15.31 0.20 10.69
CA ARG A 192 16.70 0.34 10.25
C ARG A 192 17.52 1.00 11.33
N GLN A 193 18.82 0.84 11.27
CA GLN A 193 19.71 1.62 12.13
C GLN A 193 19.92 3.03 11.55
N ASP A 194 19.94 4.02 12.44
CA ASP A 194 20.42 5.36 12.13
C ASP A 194 21.96 5.43 12.20
N LYS A 195 22.51 6.64 11.98
CA LYS A 195 23.96 6.89 12.02
C LYS A 195 24.60 6.65 13.40
N ASP A 196 23.79 6.66 14.46
CA ASP A 196 24.20 6.51 15.85
C ASP A 196 23.96 5.06 16.34
N GLY A 197 23.56 4.16 15.43
CA GLY A 197 23.32 2.74 15.69
C GLY A 197 21.96 2.43 16.32
N LYS A 198 21.12 3.43 16.57
CA LYS A 198 19.78 3.24 17.15
C LYS A 198 18.82 2.72 16.09
N TRP A 199 17.92 1.84 16.49
CA TRP A 199 16.85 1.37 15.63
C TRP A 199 15.75 2.40 15.53
N VAL A 200 15.39 2.75 14.30
CA VAL A 200 14.37 3.75 13.96
C VAL A 200 13.45 3.20 12.90
N ARG A 201 12.30 3.85 12.73
CA ARG A 201 11.37 3.52 11.63
C ARG A 201 12.00 3.81 10.27
N HIS A 202 11.75 2.93 9.30
CA HIS A 202 12.23 3.04 7.92
C HIS A 202 11.32 3.92 7.05
N TYR A 203 10.97 5.10 7.55
CA TYR A 203 10.20 6.10 6.82
C TYR A 203 10.54 7.52 7.29
N ASP A 204 10.16 8.54 6.53
CA ASP A 204 10.32 9.95 6.87
C ASP A 204 9.32 10.41 7.94
N MET A 205 9.77 11.02 9.03
CA MET A 205 8.85 11.55 10.05
C MET A 205 7.90 12.63 9.50
N GLY A 206 8.27 13.29 8.40
CA GLY A 206 7.42 14.23 7.66
C GLY A 206 6.11 13.63 7.14
N LEU A 207 5.99 12.30 7.05
CA LEU A 207 4.74 11.62 6.71
C LEU A 207 3.57 11.96 7.64
N ALA A 208 3.85 12.38 8.87
CA ALA A 208 2.81 12.75 9.84
C ALA A 208 2.16 14.11 9.55
N LEU A 209 2.80 14.97 8.74
CA LEU A 209 2.33 16.34 8.53
C LEU A 209 0.92 16.41 7.91
N PRO A 210 0.62 15.67 6.82
CA PRO A 210 -0.75 15.62 6.29
C PRO A 210 -1.79 15.18 7.32
N PHE A 211 -1.49 14.18 8.14
CA PHE A 211 -2.39 13.67 9.20
C PHE A 211 -2.66 14.71 10.28
N ARG A 212 -1.63 15.43 10.74
CA ARG A 212 -1.75 16.48 11.77
C ARG A 212 -2.45 17.74 11.24
N SER A 213 -2.43 17.95 9.93
CA SER A 213 -3.06 19.10 9.26
C SER A 213 -4.51 18.89 8.86
N ALA A 214 -5.06 17.69 9.06
CA ALA A 214 -6.43 17.37 8.68
C ALA A 214 -7.45 18.09 9.59
N THR A 215 -8.42 18.75 8.98
CA THR A 215 -9.60 19.31 9.64
C THR A 215 -10.85 18.49 9.29
N PRO A 216 -11.94 18.57 10.08
CA PRO A 216 -13.20 17.91 9.74
C PRO A 216 -13.69 18.26 8.33
N GLU A 217 -13.60 19.53 7.94
CA GLU A 217 -14.02 19.99 6.61
C GLU A 217 -13.16 19.39 5.49
N SER A 218 -11.85 19.27 5.71
CA SER A 218 -10.96 18.60 4.75
C SER A 218 -11.25 17.10 4.65
N ALA A 219 -11.61 16.45 5.76
CA ALA A 219 -11.94 15.03 5.78
C ALA A 219 -13.24 14.74 5.02
N ASP A 220 -14.26 15.59 5.18
CA ASP A 220 -15.52 15.48 4.43
C ASP A 220 -15.30 15.68 2.93
N ALA A 221 -14.48 16.67 2.56
CA ALA A 221 -14.09 16.91 1.17
C ALA A 221 -13.31 15.73 0.58
N ASP A 222 -12.32 15.20 1.31
CA ASP A 222 -11.54 14.04 0.91
C ASP A 222 -12.44 12.81 0.73
N GLN A 223 -13.38 12.56 1.64
CA GLN A 223 -14.35 11.48 1.53
C GLN A 223 -15.22 11.61 0.26
N ALA A 224 -15.72 12.82 -0.02
CA ALA A 224 -16.51 13.07 -1.23
C ALA A 224 -15.68 12.81 -2.51
N MET A 225 -14.42 13.24 -2.52
CA MET A 225 -13.51 12.98 -3.63
C MET A 225 -13.22 11.49 -3.81
N LEU A 226 -13.03 10.74 -2.71
CA LEU A 226 -12.80 9.30 -2.76
C LEU A 226 -14.03 8.54 -3.27
N TRP A 227 -15.25 8.95 -2.90
CA TRP A 227 -16.47 8.34 -3.47
C TRP A 227 -16.60 8.62 -4.96
N ALA A 228 -16.33 9.85 -5.39
CA ALA A 228 -16.33 10.19 -6.81
C ALA A 228 -15.28 9.39 -7.59
N ALA A 229 -14.07 9.21 -7.02
CA ALA A 229 -13.04 8.37 -7.61
C ALA A 229 -13.50 6.91 -7.70
N TYR A 230 -14.05 6.35 -6.62
CA TYR A 230 -14.57 4.98 -6.60
C TYR A 230 -15.67 4.75 -7.65
N ASP A 231 -16.61 5.68 -7.79
CA ASP A 231 -17.68 5.58 -8.78
C ASP A 231 -17.19 5.61 -10.23
N ALA A 232 -16.04 6.23 -10.48
CA ALA A 232 -15.42 6.29 -11.81
C ALA A 232 -14.65 5.01 -12.18
N ILE A 233 -14.40 4.10 -11.23
CA ILE A 233 -13.70 2.84 -11.50
C ILE A 233 -14.62 1.89 -12.27
N THR A 234 -14.11 1.38 -13.39
CA THR A 234 -14.86 0.45 -14.27
C THR A 234 -14.27 -0.95 -14.33
N CYS A 235 -13.03 -1.14 -13.87
CA CYS A 235 -12.39 -2.45 -13.86
C CYS A 235 -12.96 -3.37 -12.76
N PRO A 236 -12.95 -4.70 -12.97
CA PRO A 236 -13.27 -5.66 -11.91
C PRO A 236 -12.47 -5.35 -10.64
N THR A 237 -13.18 -5.26 -9.53
CA THR A 237 -12.59 -4.89 -8.24
C THR A 237 -12.90 -5.95 -7.18
N LEU A 238 -11.87 -6.39 -6.46
CA LEU A 238 -11.97 -7.18 -5.24
C LEU A 238 -11.74 -6.25 -4.05
N LEU A 239 -12.67 -6.28 -3.09
CA LEU A 239 -12.52 -5.66 -1.80
C LEU A 239 -12.27 -6.75 -0.76
N VAL A 240 -11.08 -6.75 -0.17
CA VAL A 240 -10.77 -7.62 0.97
C VAL A 240 -10.85 -6.79 2.23
N ARG A 241 -11.57 -7.27 3.23
CA ARG A 241 -11.78 -6.59 4.50
C ARG A 241 -11.35 -7.50 5.65
N GLY A 242 -10.60 -6.98 6.61
CA GLY A 242 -10.47 -7.63 7.91
C GLY A 242 -11.82 -7.54 8.64
N ALA A 243 -12.38 -8.66 9.09
CA ALA A 243 -13.69 -8.68 9.75
C ALA A 243 -13.76 -7.72 10.96
N GLU A 244 -12.63 -7.53 11.64
CA GLU A 244 -12.44 -6.64 12.80
C GLU A 244 -11.85 -5.27 12.42
N SER A 245 -11.87 -4.90 11.13
CA SER A 245 -11.28 -3.63 10.68
C SER A 245 -11.98 -2.46 11.34
N ASP A 246 -11.17 -1.60 11.97
CA ASP A 246 -11.60 -0.33 12.54
C ASP A 246 -11.49 0.83 11.54
N LEU A 247 -10.87 0.61 10.38
CA LEU A 247 -10.69 1.62 9.33
C LEU A 247 -11.80 1.57 8.29
N LEU A 248 -12.09 0.38 7.75
CA LEU A 248 -13.13 0.14 6.75
C LEU A 248 -14.34 -0.51 7.44
N SER A 249 -15.43 0.24 7.60
CA SER A 249 -16.62 -0.30 8.25
C SER A 249 -17.37 -1.31 7.36
N PRO A 250 -18.12 -2.27 7.95
CA PRO A 250 -18.99 -3.16 7.20
C PRO A 250 -20.00 -2.41 6.31
N GLU A 251 -20.52 -1.27 6.78
CA GLU A 251 -21.49 -0.45 6.05
C GLU A 251 -20.87 0.18 4.80
N THR A 252 -19.66 0.74 4.92
CA THR A 252 -18.94 1.28 3.76
C THR A 252 -18.58 0.17 2.78
N ALA A 253 -18.10 -0.98 3.26
CA ALA A 253 -17.78 -2.13 2.43
C ALA A 253 -19.02 -2.64 1.67
N LYS A 254 -20.19 -2.70 2.33
CA LYS A 254 -21.45 -3.03 1.69
C LYS A 254 -21.80 -2.02 0.59
N LEU A 255 -21.73 -0.71 0.86
CA LEU A 255 -21.99 0.32 -0.16
C LEU A 255 -21.06 0.17 -1.38
N MET A 256 -19.80 -0.18 -1.17
CA MET A 256 -18.84 -0.43 -2.25
C MET A 256 -19.26 -1.60 -3.16
N THR A 257 -20.01 -2.58 -2.66
CA THR A 257 -20.55 -3.69 -3.47
C THR A 257 -21.76 -3.26 -4.33
N GLU A 258 -22.40 -2.14 -4.00
CA GLU A 258 -23.66 -1.70 -4.60
C GLU A 258 -23.46 -0.59 -5.67
N ARG A 259 -22.34 0.14 -5.63
CA ARG A 259 -22.01 1.26 -6.55
C ARG A 259 -20.61 1.18 -7.17
N GLY A 260 -20.32 2.10 -8.09
CA GLY A 260 -19.05 2.12 -8.83
C GLY A 260 -18.77 0.78 -9.52
N PRO A 261 -17.60 0.15 -9.29
CA PRO A 261 -17.25 -1.13 -9.88
C PRO A 261 -18.02 -2.32 -9.28
N LYS A 262 -18.84 -2.10 -8.24
CA LYS A 262 -19.60 -3.14 -7.51
C LYS A 262 -18.68 -4.27 -7.07
N ALA A 263 -17.74 -3.92 -6.20
CA ALA A 263 -16.65 -4.80 -5.81
C ALA A 263 -17.17 -6.14 -5.24
N THR A 264 -16.45 -7.23 -5.55
CA THR A 264 -16.64 -8.50 -4.84
C THR A 264 -16.01 -8.36 -3.45
N LEU A 265 -16.80 -8.55 -2.40
CA LEU A 265 -16.33 -8.45 -1.01
C LEU A 265 -15.92 -9.83 -0.47
N VAL A 266 -14.74 -9.90 0.13
CA VAL A 266 -14.27 -11.03 0.93
C VAL A 266 -13.85 -10.53 2.30
N GLU A 267 -14.34 -11.18 3.37
CA GLU A 267 -13.96 -10.86 4.73
C GLU A 267 -13.05 -11.94 5.32
N ILE A 268 -11.99 -11.51 6.03
CA ILE A 268 -11.05 -12.40 6.70
C ILE A 268 -11.32 -12.34 8.21
N PRO A 269 -11.72 -13.45 8.86
CA PRO A 269 -12.03 -13.48 10.29
C PRO A 269 -10.78 -13.23 11.14
N ASN A 270 -10.97 -12.68 12.35
CA ASN A 270 -9.91 -12.43 13.35
C ASN A 270 -8.76 -11.51 12.86
N VAL A 271 -9.06 -10.67 11.87
CA VAL A 271 -8.12 -9.71 11.28
C VAL A 271 -8.80 -8.34 11.24
N GLY A 272 -8.08 -7.31 11.67
CA GLY A 272 -8.46 -5.90 11.56
C GLY A 272 -7.77 -5.18 10.40
N HIS A 273 -7.48 -3.89 10.54
CA HIS A 273 -6.69 -3.15 9.54
C HIS A 273 -5.20 -3.49 9.69
N ALA A 274 -4.56 -4.20 8.77
CA ALA A 274 -5.09 -4.84 7.56
C ALA A 274 -4.60 -6.29 7.43
N PRO A 275 -5.30 -7.17 6.68
CA PRO A 275 -4.77 -8.45 6.26
C PRO A 275 -3.38 -8.31 5.60
N THR A 276 -2.44 -9.18 5.97
CA THR A 276 -1.03 -9.03 5.61
C THR A 276 -0.65 -9.72 4.31
N PHE A 277 -1.46 -10.67 3.84
CA PHE A 277 -1.20 -11.47 2.64
C PHE A 277 0.14 -12.20 2.67
N ILE A 278 0.58 -12.61 3.86
CA ILE A 278 1.74 -13.49 4.03
C ILE A 278 1.35 -14.97 4.17
N HIS A 279 0.10 -15.25 4.55
CA HIS A 279 -0.45 -16.59 4.72
C HIS A 279 -1.06 -17.11 3.41
N ASP A 280 -0.95 -18.42 3.18
CA ASP A 280 -1.35 -19.05 1.91
C ASP A 280 -2.85 -18.91 1.60
N ASP A 281 -3.71 -18.93 2.62
CA ASP A 281 -5.15 -18.75 2.49
C ASP A 281 -5.52 -17.34 2.03
N GLN A 282 -4.87 -16.31 2.59
CA GLN A 282 -5.02 -14.93 2.14
C GLN A 282 -4.50 -14.75 0.71
N ILE A 283 -3.31 -15.29 0.41
CA ILE A 283 -2.73 -15.24 -0.95
C ILE A 283 -3.65 -15.94 -1.95
N ALA A 284 -4.28 -17.06 -1.59
CA ALA A 284 -5.21 -17.78 -2.45
C ALA A 284 -6.41 -16.92 -2.89
N ILE A 285 -6.93 -16.06 -2.00
CA ILE A 285 -8.01 -15.10 -2.34
C ILE A 285 -7.56 -14.16 -3.47
N ALA A 286 -6.37 -13.58 -3.36
CA ALA A 286 -5.83 -12.72 -4.40
C ALA A 286 -5.56 -13.49 -5.70
N LYS A 287 -4.96 -14.69 -5.62
CA LYS A 287 -4.68 -15.53 -6.79
C LYS A 287 -5.95 -15.88 -7.55
N GLN A 288 -7.00 -16.31 -6.86
CA GLN A 288 -8.28 -16.65 -7.47
C GLN A 288 -8.83 -15.45 -8.26
N PHE A 289 -8.86 -14.26 -7.66
CA PHE A 289 -9.36 -13.09 -8.35
C PHE A 289 -8.49 -12.64 -9.53
N LEU A 290 -7.16 -12.66 -9.37
CA LEU A 290 -6.20 -12.16 -10.36
C LEU A 290 -6.08 -13.10 -11.57
N LEU A 291 -6.02 -14.41 -11.34
CA LEU A 291 -5.76 -15.42 -12.37
C LEU A 291 -7.02 -16.06 -12.94
N GLY A 292 -8.13 -16.09 -12.19
CA GLY A 292 -9.38 -16.77 -12.59
C GLY A 292 -9.53 -18.12 -11.93
#